data_AF-A0A382UPN0-F1
#
_entry.id   AF-A0A382UPN0-F1
#
_cell.length_a   1.000
_cell.length_b   1.000
_cell.length_c   1.000
_cell.angle_alpha   90.00
_cell.angle_beta   90.00
_cell.angle_gamma   90.00
#
_symmetry.space_group_name_H-M   'P 1'
#
loop_
_entity.id
_entity.type
_entity.pdbx_description
1 polymer ?
#
loop_
_entity_poly.entity_id
_entity_poly.type
_entity_poly.pdbx_seq_one_letter_code
_entity_poly.pdbx_strand_id
1 'polypeptide(L)'
;MQEQTFSLSAADSPAAERAAFIRKTYAHLAGALLLFTGLEYYLVNAPFAKKLAMTMTGGYSWLIVLAAFMGVGYVADRLAHSQSSEGMQYLGLGLFVVAESIIFLPLLFMATFYSDPGLIPTAGLMTLLLVGGLTATVFITKKDFSFLGGILSIGFFVALGFIVCSMIFGFSLGLIFSSVMVLFAAGSVLYTTSNIMHHYHPKQHVAA
;
A
#
# COMPACT_ATOMS: atom_id res chain seq x y z
N MET A 1 12.01 -36.25 -6.25
CA MET A 1 13.05 -35.22 -6.45
C MET A 1 12.39 -34.07 -7.19
N GLN A 2 11.99 -33.02 -6.48
CA GLN A 2 11.64 -31.75 -7.13
C GLN A 2 12.96 -31.14 -7.58
N GLU A 3 13.12 -30.91 -8.88
CA GLU A 3 14.21 -30.08 -9.39
C GLU A 3 14.13 -28.73 -8.67
N GLN A 4 15.11 -28.47 -7.80
CA GLN A 4 15.49 -27.09 -7.47
C GLN A 4 16.08 -26.51 -8.75
N THR A 5 15.21 -26.06 -9.65
CA THR A 5 15.61 -25.04 -10.62
C THR A 5 16.10 -23.87 -9.78
N PHE A 6 17.38 -23.53 -9.91
CA PHE A 6 17.92 -22.29 -9.37
C PHE A 6 17.09 -21.15 -9.98
N SER A 7 16.06 -20.73 -9.25
CA SER A 7 15.06 -19.81 -9.73
C SER A 7 15.66 -18.41 -9.58
N LEU A 8 16.20 -17.87 -10.67
CA LEU A 8 16.88 -16.57 -10.68
C LEU A 8 15.91 -15.47 -10.23
N SER A 9 16.41 -14.51 -9.45
CA SER A 9 15.67 -13.28 -9.14
C SER A 9 15.35 -12.51 -10.43
N ALA A 10 14.41 -11.56 -10.38
CA ALA A 10 14.12 -10.69 -11.51
C ALA A 10 15.38 -9.92 -11.97
N ALA A 11 16.27 -9.53 -11.03
CA ALA A 11 17.54 -8.88 -11.33
C ALA A 11 18.49 -9.79 -12.13
N ASP A 12 18.55 -11.07 -11.78
CA ASP A 12 19.46 -12.07 -12.38
C ASP A 12 18.87 -12.76 -13.62
N SER A 13 17.59 -12.52 -13.91
CA SER A 13 16.89 -13.08 -15.08
C SER A 13 17.25 -12.35 -16.38
N PRO A 14 17.06 -12.99 -17.56
CA PRO A 14 17.26 -12.35 -18.86
C PRO A 14 16.48 -11.03 -18.99
N ALA A 15 17.05 -10.06 -19.70
CA ALA A 15 16.49 -8.70 -19.79
C ALA A 15 15.03 -8.67 -20.28
N ALA A 16 14.67 -9.58 -21.20
CA ALA A 16 13.29 -9.70 -21.70
C ALA A 16 12.32 -10.19 -20.62
N GLU A 17 12.71 -11.17 -19.81
CA GLU A 17 11.89 -11.71 -18.71
C GLU A 17 11.73 -10.67 -17.60
N ARG A 18 12.80 -9.99 -17.23
CA ARG A 18 12.77 -8.88 -16.26
C ARG A 18 11.83 -7.75 -16.72
N ALA A 19 11.93 -7.34 -17.97
CA ALA A 19 11.07 -6.29 -18.53
C ALA A 19 9.60 -6.73 -18.55
N ALA A 20 9.31 -7.98 -18.89
CA ALA A 20 7.96 -8.53 -18.87
C ALA A 20 7.39 -8.60 -17.45
N PHE A 21 8.18 -9.03 -16.47
CA PHE A 21 7.81 -9.04 -15.06
C PHE A 21 7.44 -7.64 -14.56
N ILE A 22 8.34 -6.67 -14.73
CA ILE A 22 8.12 -5.28 -14.32
C ILE A 22 6.86 -4.70 -14.99
N ARG A 23 6.70 -4.90 -16.31
CA ARG A 23 5.51 -4.42 -17.03
C ARG A 23 4.23 -5.00 -16.45
N LYS A 24 4.21 -6.29 -16.13
CA LYS A 24 3.04 -6.94 -15.52
C LYS A 24 2.78 -6.41 -14.12
N THR A 25 3.78 -6.32 -13.25
CA THR A 25 3.64 -5.78 -11.89
C THR A 25 3.01 -4.38 -11.90
N TYR A 26 3.58 -3.45 -12.68
CA TYR A 26 3.04 -2.10 -12.76
C TYR A 26 1.69 -2.01 -13.48
N ALA A 27 1.37 -2.93 -14.39
CA ALA A 27 0.03 -3.01 -14.98
C ALA A 27 -1.02 -3.43 -13.95
N HIS A 28 -0.70 -4.39 -13.07
CA HIS A 28 -1.59 -4.80 -11.98
C HIS A 28 -1.76 -3.67 -10.96
N LEU A 29 -0.66 -3.01 -10.57
CA LEU A 29 -0.71 -1.85 -9.69
C LEU A 29 -1.60 -0.74 -10.29
N ALA A 30 -1.40 -0.39 -11.56
CA ALA A 30 -2.20 0.63 -12.22
C ALA A 30 -3.69 0.22 -12.29
N GLY A 31 -3.99 -1.04 -12.62
CA GLY A 31 -5.35 -1.56 -12.63
C GLY A 31 -6.01 -1.53 -11.25
N ALA A 32 -5.28 -1.91 -10.20
CA ALA A 32 -5.74 -1.86 -8.82
C ALA A 32 -6.02 -0.42 -8.37
N LEU A 33 -5.14 0.53 -8.67
CA LEU A 33 -5.34 1.96 -8.37
C LEU A 33 -6.54 2.56 -9.11
N LEU A 34 -6.75 2.19 -10.38
CA LEU A 34 -7.92 2.63 -11.15
C LEU A 34 -9.22 2.06 -10.57
N LEU A 35 -9.24 0.76 -10.23
CA LEU A 35 -10.39 0.13 -9.60
C LEU A 35 -10.70 0.77 -8.24
N PHE A 36 -9.67 0.95 -7.41
CA PHE A 36 -9.76 1.65 -6.13
C PHE A 36 -10.35 3.05 -6.29
N THR A 37 -9.81 3.86 -7.21
CA THR A 37 -10.32 5.22 -7.50
C THR A 37 -11.78 5.21 -7.94
N GLY A 38 -12.17 4.26 -8.79
CA GLY A 38 -13.56 4.11 -9.24
C GLY A 38 -14.52 3.72 -8.11
N LEU A 39 -14.09 2.80 -7.23
CA LEU A 39 -14.85 2.39 -6.04
C LEU A 39 -15.01 3.54 -5.06
N GLU A 40 -13.94 4.29 -4.78
CA GLU A 40 -13.99 5.45 -3.90
C GLU A 40 -14.89 6.56 -4.44
N TYR A 41 -14.79 6.85 -5.74
CA TYR A 41 -15.67 7.81 -6.39
C TYR A 41 -17.14 7.42 -6.20
N TYR A 42 -17.48 6.14 -6.40
CA TYR A 42 -18.82 5.64 -6.14
C TYR A 42 -19.21 5.75 -4.65
N LEU A 43 -18.36 5.25 -3.75
CA LEU A 43 -18.64 5.18 -2.31
C LEU A 43 -18.82 6.57 -1.68
N VAL A 44 -18.00 7.55 -2.05
CA VAL A 44 -18.06 8.93 -1.50
C VAL A 44 -19.33 9.65 -1.94
N ASN A 45 -19.79 9.39 -3.17
CA ASN A 45 -21.00 10.02 -3.72
C ASN A 45 -22.29 9.25 -3.40
N ALA A 46 -22.19 8.07 -2.78
CA ALA A 46 -23.36 7.26 -2.46
C ALA A 46 -24.24 7.91 -1.37
N PRO A 47 -25.58 7.72 -1.39
CA PRO A 47 -26.47 8.27 -0.36
C PRO A 47 -26.16 7.82 1.07
N PHE A 48 -25.51 6.67 1.24
CA PHE A 48 -25.12 6.13 2.54
C PHE A 48 -23.72 6.58 3.01
N ALA A 49 -22.95 7.28 2.16
CA ALA A 49 -21.54 7.62 2.41
C ALA A 49 -21.34 8.32 3.76
N LYS A 50 -22.14 9.37 4.01
CA LYS A 50 -22.08 10.14 5.26
C LYS A 50 -22.33 9.27 6.49
N LYS A 51 -23.39 8.45 6.46
CA LYS A 51 -23.74 7.58 7.59
C LYS A 51 -22.65 6.56 7.85
N LEU A 52 -22.11 5.95 6.80
CA LEU A 52 -21.05 4.96 6.91
C LEU A 52 -19.76 5.60 7.45
N ALA A 53 -19.31 6.72 6.87
CA ALA A 53 -18.14 7.47 7.31
C ALA A 53 -18.23 7.85 8.80
N MET A 54 -19.36 8.43 9.23
CA MET A 54 -19.57 8.81 10.63
C MET A 54 -19.63 7.61 11.59
N THR A 55 -20.14 6.46 11.12
CA THR A 55 -20.16 5.22 11.92
C THR A 55 -18.75 4.67 12.11
N MET A 56 -17.92 4.73 11.05
CA MET A 56 -16.54 4.25 11.06
C MET A 56 -15.61 5.11 11.92
N THR A 57 -15.86 6.42 12.01
CA THR A 57 -15.06 7.36 12.81
C THR A 57 -15.62 7.61 14.21
N GLY A 58 -16.81 7.09 14.53
CA GLY A 58 -17.46 7.30 15.82
C GLY A 58 -16.87 6.45 16.95
N GLY A 59 -16.56 7.07 18.09
CA GLY A 59 -16.11 6.37 19.30
C GLY A 59 -14.88 5.50 19.06
N TYR A 60 -14.93 4.23 19.48
CA TYR A 60 -13.85 3.27 19.28
C TYR A 60 -13.91 2.54 17.92
N SER A 61 -14.88 2.85 17.05
CA SER A 61 -15.02 2.18 15.74
C SER A 61 -13.78 2.34 14.87
N TRP A 62 -13.05 3.44 15.00
CA TRP A 62 -11.82 3.65 14.26
C TRP A 62 -10.77 2.57 14.56
N LEU A 63 -10.69 2.08 15.82
CA LEU A 63 -9.80 0.97 16.16
C LEU A 63 -10.22 -0.33 15.46
N ILE A 64 -11.52 -0.55 15.30
CA ILE A 64 -12.05 -1.70 14.57
C ILE A 64 -11.70 -1.58 13.08
N VAL A 65 -11.81 -0.39 12.49
CA VAL A 65 -11.39 -0.11 11.11
C VAL A 65 -9.89 -0.39 10.93
N LEU A 66 -9.04 0.06 11.86
CA LEU A 66 -7.61 -0.23 11.83
C LEU A 66 -7.32 -1.73 11.98
N ALA A 67 -8.03 -2.43 12.87
CA ALA A 67 -7.88 -3.87 13.02
C ALA A 67 -8.34 -4.62 11.77
N ALA A 68 -9.42 -4.18 11.12
CA ALA A 68 -9.90 -4.72 9.86
C ALA A 68 -8.90 -4.48 8.71
N PHE A 69 -8.32 -3.27 8.64
CA PHE A 69 -7.22 -2.95 7.71
C PHE A 69 -6.06 -3.92 7.86
N MET A 70 -5.56 -4.10 9.09
CA MET A 70 -4.45 -5.04 9.36
C MET A 70 -4.83 -6.49 9.02
N GLY A 71 -6.03 -6.92 9.39
CA GLY A 71 -6.52 -8.28 9.16
C GLY A 71 -6.72 -8.60 7.68
N VAL A 72 -7.39 -7.71 6.94
CA VAL A 72 -7.59 -7.89 5.49
C VAL A 72 -6.26 -7.80 4.76
N GLY A 73 -5.39 -6.85 5.12
CA GLY A 73 -4.05 -6.75 4.55
C GLY A 73 -3.26 -8.05 4.72
N TYR A 74 -3.27 -8.64 5.92
CA TYR A 74 -2.62 -9.93 6.19
C TYR A 74 -3.19 -11.08 5.34
N VAL A 75 -4.52 -11.17 5.23
CA VAL A 75 -5.17 -12.21 4.42
C VAL A 75 -4.86 -12.01 2.94
N ALA A 76 -5.02 -10.79 2.43
CA ALA A 76 -4.74 -10.46 1.04
C ALA A 76 -3.29 -10.73 0.65
N ASP A 77 -2.34 -10.36 1.50
CA ASP A 77 -0.90 -10.63 1.32
C ASP A 77 -0.63 -12.14 1.25
N ARG A 78 -1.21 -12.92 2.16
CA ARG A 78 -1.07 -14.38 2.16
C ARG A 78 -1.65 -15.01 0.90
N LEU A 79 -2.77 -14.48 0.40
CA LEU A 79 -3.39 -14.94 -0.85
C LEU A 79 -2.55 -14.55 -2.08
N ALA A 80 -2.03 -13.32 -2.11
CA ALA A 80 -1.15 -12.81 -3.16
C ALA A 80 0.14 -13.62 -3.27
N HIS A 81 0.72 -14.06 -2.14
CA HIS A 81 1.91 -14.91 -2.10
C HIS A 81 1.62 -16.43 -2.21
N SER A 82 0.38 -16.82 -2.52
CA SER A 82 0.04 -18.23 -2.73
C SER A 82 0.75 -18.79 -3.97
N GLN A 83 1.67 -19.73 -3.76
CA GLN A 83 2.44 -20.37 -4.83
C GLN A 83 1.63 -21.41 -5.63
N SER A 84 0.39 -21.73 -5.21
CA SER A 84 -0.40 -22.83 -5.76
C SER A 84 -1.46 -22.43 -6.79
N SER A 85 -1.83 -21.14 -6.90
CA SER A 85 -2.89 -20.70 -7.82
C SER A 85 -2.84 -19.21 -8.14
N GLU A 86 -2.67 -18.86 -9.42
CA GLU A 86 -2.77 -17.47 -9.91
C GLU A 86 -4.13 -16.84 -9.56
N GLY A 87 -5.22 -17.62 -9.62
CA GLY A 87 -6.56 -17.16 -9.25
C GLY A 87 -6.67 -16.69 -7.79
N MET A 88 -5.95 -17.35 -6.88
CA MET A 88 -5.90 -16.92 -5.47
C MET A 88 -5.11 -15.62 -5.31
N GLN A 89 -4.08 -15.39 -6.13
CA GLN A 89 -3.32 -14.14 -6.09
C GLN A 89 -4.18 -12.96 -6.52
N TYR A 90 -4.95 -13.12 -7.61
CA TYR A 90 -5.92 -12.12 -8.07
C TYR A 90 -7.07 -11.91 -7.07
N LEU A 91 -7.53 -12.97 -6.41
CA LEU A 91 -8.52 -12.85 -5.34
C LEU A 91 -7.98 -12.03 -4.17
N GLY A 92 -6.71 -12.25 -3.78
CA GLY A 92 -6.03 -11.44 -2.77
C GLY A 92 -5.97 -9.96 -3.15
N LEU A 93 -5.53 -9.65 -4.37
CA LEU A 93 -5.47 -8.29 -4.89
C LEU A 93 -6.86 -7.62 -4.91
N GLY A 94 -7.87 -8.32 -5.43
CA GLY A 94 -9.25 -7.81 -5.49
C GLY A 94 -9.87 -7.58 -4.11
N LEU A 95 -9.67 -8.52 -3.18
CA LEU A 95 -10.09 -8.40 -1.79
C LEU A 95 -9.48 -7.15 -1.14
N PHE A 96 -8.17 -6.95 -1.34
CA PHE A 96 -7.46 -5.80 -0.80
C PHE A 96 -8.03 -4.50 -1.33
N VAL A 97 -8.15 -4.35 -2.65
CA VAL A 97 -8.68 -3.13 -3.28
C VAL A 97 -10.08 -2.77 -2.79
N VAL A 98 -10.98 -3.76 -2.68
CA VAL A 98 -12.35 -3.53 -2.18
C VAL A 98 -12.34 -3.11 -0.72
N ALA A 99 -11.60 -3.81 0.13
CA ALA A 99 -11.53 -3.49 1.55
C ALA A 99 -10.90 -2.10 1.80
N GLU A 100 -9.78 -1.80 1.12
CA GLU A 100 -9.14 -0.50 1.18
C GLU A 100 -10.11 0.62 0.79
N SER A 101 -10.90 0.43 -0.28
CA SER A 101 -11.87 1.47 -0.72
C SER A 101 -12.91 1.80 0.36
N ILE A 102 -13.30 0.81 1.18
CA ILE A 102 -14.21 1.01 2.30
C ILE A 102 -13.48 1.70 3.46
N ILE A 103 -12.25 1.28 3.77
CA ILE A 103 -11.43 1.83 4.86
C ILE A 103 -11.09 3.30 4.62
N PHE A 104 -10.83 3.68 3.36
CA PHE A 104 -10.50 5.05 2.97
C PHE A 104 -11.72 5.97 2.85
N LEU A 105 -12.93 5.43 2.73
CA LEU A 105 -14.17 6.19 2.63
C LEU A 105 -14.28 7.34 3.66
N PRO A 106 -14.12 7.13 4.99
CA PRO A 106 -14.21 8.24 5.95
C PRO A 106 -13.15 9.32 5.71
N LEU A 107 -11.93 8.96 5.30
CA LEU A 107 -10.86 9.92 5.04
C LEU A 107 -11.17 10.77 3.81
N LEU A 108 -11.59 10.15 2.71
CA LEU A 108 -11.95 10.88 1.50
C LEU A 108 -13.26 11.65 1.65
N PHE A 109 -14.22 11.15 2.42
CA PHE A 109 -15.43 11.88 2.73
C PHE A 109 -15.09 13.19 3.48
N MET A 110 -14.22 13.12 4.48
CA MET A 110 -13.74 14.32 5.18
C MET A 110 -12.98 15.27 4.25
N ALA A 111 -12.06 14.75 3.43
CA ALA A 111 -11.31 15.57 2.47
C ALA A 111 -12.21 16.23 1.40
N THR A 112 -13.28 15.57 0.99
CA THR A 112 -14.20 16.08 -0.05
C THR A 112 -15.14 17.15 0.47
N PHE A 113 -15.69 16.96 1.68
CA PHE A 113 -16.79 17.80 2.19
C PHE A 113 -16.36 18.78 3.29
N TYR A 114 -15.17 18.61 3.87
CA TYR A 114 -14.69 19.39 5.02
C TYR A 114 -13.26 19.93 4.82
N SER A 115 -12.75 19.95 3.59
CA SER A 115 -11.43 20.49 3.28
C SER A 115 -11.44 21.24 1.94
N ASP A 116 -10.33 21.90 1.62
CA ASP A 116 -10.19 22.63 0.36
C ASP A 116 -10.37 21.69 -0.85
N PRO A 117 -11.11 22.09 -1.90
CA PRO A 117 -11.35 21.25 -3.09
C PRO A 117 -10.06 20.77 -3.78
N GLY A 118 -8.96 21.51 -3.63
CA GLY A 118 -7.65 21.15 -4.18
C GLY A 118 -6.88 20.10 -3.39
N LEU A 119 -7.34 19.69 -2.20
CA LEU A 119 -6.60 18.80 -1.30
C LEU A 119 -6.37 17.41 -1.92
N ILE A 120 -7.43 16.77 -2.43
CA ILE A 120 -7.33 15.42 -3.02
C ILE A 120 -6.44 15.41 -4.27
N PRO A 121 -6.62 16.31 -5.27
CA PRO A 121 -5.71 16.39 -6.41
C PRO A 121 -4.26 16.61 -6.01
N THR A 122 -4.00 17.49 -5.02
CA THR A 122 -2.65 17.78 -4.54
C THR A 122 -2.02 16.55 -3.87
N ALA A 123 -2.77 15.84 -3.02
CA ALA A 123 -2.30 14.63 -2.35
C ALA A 123 -2.00 13.51 -3.35
N GLY A 124 -2.85 13.34 -4.36
CA GLY A 124 -2.65 12.38 -5.45
C GLY A 124 -1.39 12.69 -6.26
N LEU A 125 -1.21 13.96 -6.68
CA LEU A 125 -0.04 14.38 -7.43
C LEU A 125 1.26 14.21 -6.62
N MET A 126 1.25 14.59 -5.34
CA MET A 126 2.41 14.41 -4.46
C MET A 126 2.78 12.94 -4.30
N THR A 127 1.78 12.05 -4.12
CA THR A 127 2.01 10.60 -4.05
C THR A 127 2.60 10.07 -5.35
N LEU A 128 2.06 10.47 -6.50
CA LEU A 128 2.58 10.05 -7.81
C LEU A 128 4.02 10.49 -8.04
N LEU A 129 4.34 11.75 -7.72
CA LEU A 129 5.71 12.28 -7.88
C LEU A 129 6.68 11.58 -6.93
N LEU A 130 6.28 11.36 -5.67
CA LEU A 130 7.12 10.67 -4.69
C LEU A 130 7.39 9.22 -5.09
N VAL A 131 6.33 8.43 -5.34
CA VAL A 131 6.45 7.02 -5.74
C VAL A 131 7.20 6.89 -7.07
N GLY A 132 6.92 7.77 -8.04
CA GLY A 132 7.62 7.81 -9.32
C GLY A 132 9.11 8.12 -9.16
N GLY A 133 9.47 9.11 -8.34
CA GLY A 133 10.86 9.46 -8.05
C GLY A 133 11.64 8.37 -7.32
N LEU A 134 11.02 7.73 -6.32
CA LEU A 134 11.62 6.61 -5.60
C LEU A 134 11.80 5.39 -6.50
N THR A 135 10.79 5.08 -7.32
CA THR A 135 10.88 4.02 -8.33
C THR A 135 12.02 4.29 -9.30
N ALA A 136 12.09 5.50 -9.88
CA ALA A 136 13.19 5.89 -10.76
C ALA A 136 14.56 5.75 -10.07
N THR A 137 14.65 6.13 -8.79
CA THR A 137 15.88 5.97 -7.99
C THR A 137 16.31 4.51 -7.92
N VAL A 138 15.41 3.57 -7.61
CA VAL A 138 15.74 2.13 -7.58
C VAL A 138 16.22 1.64 -8.94
N PHE A 139 15.51 2.01 -10.02
CA PHE A 139 15.81 1.55 -11.37
C PHE A 139 17.14 2.09 -11.92
N ILE A 140 17.47 3.34 -11.61
CA ILE A 140 18.71 4.00 -12.05
C ILE A 140 19.88 3.52 -11.21
N THR A 141 19.76 3.55 -9.88
CA THR A 141 20.86 3.20 -8.97
C THR A 141 21.13 1.71 -8.91
N LYS A 142 20.09 0.88 -9.15
CA LYS A 142 20.12 -0.59 -9.01
C LYS A 142 20.60 -1.06 -7.64
N LYS A 143 20.60 -0.17 -6.64
CA LYS A 143 21.04 -0.49 -5.28
C LYS A 143 20.01 -1.38 -4.61
N ASP A 144 20.49 -2.34 -3.83
CA ASP A 144 19.66 -3.10 -2.91
C ASP A 144 19.45 -2.30 -1.60
N PHE A 145 18.17 -2.02 -1.30
CA PHE A 145 17.73 -1.30 -0.11
C PHE A 145 17.18 -2.22 0.98
N SER A 146 17.41 -3.54 0.89
CA SER A 146 17.00 -4.54 1.88
C SER A 146 17.42 -4.21 3.32
N PHE A 147 18.54 -3.48 3.51
CA PHE A 147 19.00 -2.99 4.82
C PHE A 147 17.97 -2.07 5.54
N LEU A 148 17.03 -1.46 4.81
CA LEU A 148 15.95 -0.66 5.40
C LEU A 148 14.94 -1.49 6.18
N GLY A 149 14.86 -2.80 5.95
CA GLY A 149 13.83 -3.66 6.58
C GLY A 149 13.82 -3.56 8.11
N GLY A 150 14.99 -3.60 8.75
CA GLY A 150 15.10 -3.45 10.21
C GLY A 150 14.70 -2.05 10.70
N ILE A 151 15.11 -1.00 9.97
CA ILE A 151 14.78 0.41 10.30
C ILE A 151 13.27 0.63 10.19
N LEU A 152 12.65 0.11 9.13
CA LEU A 152 11.21 0.22 8.90
C LEU A 152 10.42 -0.56 9.96
N SER A 153 10.88 -1.75 10.34
CA SER A 153 10.23 -2.55 11.39
C SER A 153 10.22 -1.80 12.74
N ILE A 154 11.38 -1.24 13.15
CA ILE A 154 11.47 -0.44 14.37
C ILE A 154 10.59 0.81 14.27
N GLY A 155 10.67 1.53 13.13
CA GLY A 155 9.86 2.73 12.89
C GLY A 155 8.35 2.48 12.98
N PHE A 156 7.89 1.33 12.50
CA PHE A 156 6.48 0.91 12.62
C PHE A 156 6.05 0.76 14.08
N PHE A 157 6.84 0.08 14.91
CA PHE A 157 6.53 -0.07 16.34
C PHE A 157 6.59 1.27 17.09
N VAL A 158 7.52 2.16 16.73
CA VAL A 158 7.58 3.52 17.29
C VAL A 158 6.34 4.32 16.90
N ALA A 159 5.91 4.27 15.63
CA ALA A 159 4.70 4.95 15.17
C ALA A 159 3.45 4.44 15.90
N LEU A 160 3.29 3.12 16.06
CA LEU A 160 2.21 2.52 16.83
C LEU A 160 2.23 2.96 18.30
N GLY A 161 3.41 2.92 18.94
CA GLY A 161 3.56 3.38 20.32
C GLY A 161 3.17 4.85 20.49
N PHE A 162 3.53 5.70 19.52
CA PHE A 162 3.17 7.12 19.55
C PHE A 162 1.67 7.36 19.36
N ILE A 163 1.00 6.60 18.49
CA ILE A 163 -0.47 6.61 18.35
C ILE A 163 -1.14 6.17 19.68
N VAL A 164 -0.65 5.11 20.31
CA VAL A 164 -1.21 4.65 21.59
C VAL A 164 -1.02 5.71 22.68
N CYS A 165 0.17 6.33 22.76
CA CYS A 165 0.41 7.45 23.66
C CYS A 165 -0.55 8.63 23.39
N SER A 166 -0.79 8.97 22.13
CA SER A 166 -1.73 10.06 21.78
C SER A 166 -3.14 9.76 22.24
N MET A 167 -3.56 8.49 22.22
CA MET A 167 -4.86 8.07 22.74
C MET A 167 -4.96 8.09 24.27
N ILE A 168 -3.91 7.69 24.98
CA ILE A 168 -3.89 7.65 26.46
C ILE A 168 -3.79 9.06 27.04
N PHE A 169 -2.90 9.89 26.51
CA PHE A 169 -2.61 11.24 27.01
C PHE A 169 -3.45 12.33 26.33
N GLY A 170 -4.20 11.99 25.27
CA GLY A 170 -5.16 12.88 24.62
C GLY A 170 -4.56 14.02 23.80
N PHE A 171 -3.32 13.89 23.32
CA PHE A 171 -2.70 14.90 22.45
C PHE A 171 -2.96 14.62 20.96
N SER A 172 -2.93 15.68 20.15
CA SER A 172 -3.03 15.55 18.69
C SER A 172 -1.69 15.20 18.07
N LEU A 173 -1.68 14.23 17.14
CA LEU A 173 -0.50 13.84 16.38
C LEU A 173 -0.04 14.96 15.41
N GLY A 174 -1.02 15.65 14.79
CA GLY A 174 -0.80 16.83 13.97
C GLY A 174 0.08 16.64 12.73
N LEU A 175 0.51 17.76 12.15
CA LEU A 175 1.25 17.80 10.89
C LEU A 175 2.60 17.10 10.97
N ILE A 176 3.34 17.27 12.07
CA ILE A 176 4.70 16.71 12.22
C ILE A 176 4.66 15.19 12.13
N PHE A 177 3.74 14.54 12.86
CA PHE A 177 3.56 13.10 12.79
C PHE A 177 3.21 12.66 11.36
N SER A 178 2.26 13.34 10.71
CA SER A 178 1.90 13.04 9.32
C SER A 178 3.09 13.16 8.37
N SER A 179 3.91 14.20 8.50
CA SER A 179 5.13 14.37 7.68
C SER A 179 6.15 13.25 7.91
N VAL A 180 6.36 12.84 9.16
CA VAL A 180 7.23 11.69 9.49
C VAL A 180 6.67 10.40 8.90
N MET A 181 5.36 10.19 8.95
CA MET A 181 4.72 9.01 8.36
C MET A 181 4.80 9.00 6.83
N VAL A 182 4.75 10.16 6.17
CA VAL A 182 5.00 10.27 4.72
C VAL A 182 6.44 9.85 4.39
N LEU A 183 7.43 10.27 5.17
CA LEU A 183 8.81 9.82 5.00
C LEU A 183 8.99 8.32 5.28
N PHE A 184 8.29 7.80 6.28
CA PHE A 184 8.27 6.37 6.59
C PHE A 184 7.69 5.56 5.42
N ALA A 185 6.56 6.00 4.87
CA ALA A 185 5.93 5.40 3.69
C ALA A 185 6.82 5.51 2.44
N ALA A 186 7.54 6.63 2.26
CA ALA A 186 8.53 6.77 1.21
C ALA A 186 9.65 5.71 1.35
N GLY A 187 10.15 5.52 2.57
CA GLY A 187 11.14 4.48 2.88
C GLY A 187 10.63 3.08 2.59
N SER A 188 9.36 2.78 2.92
CA SER A 188 8.76 1.48 2.63
C SER A 188 8.57 1.24 1.13
N VAL A 189 8.16 2.25 0.36
CA VAL A 189 8.08 2.15 -1.11
C VAL A 189 9.47 1.88 -1.69
N LEU A 190 10.50 2.61 -1.26
CA LEU A 190 11.87 2.40 -1.73
C LEU A 190 12.38 0.98 -1.43
N TYR A 191 12.13 0.49 -0.21
CA TYR A 191 12.45 -0.87 0.21
C TYR A 191 11.71 -1.92 -0.65
N THR A 192 10.39 -1.79 -0.79
CA THR A 192 9.58 -2.76 -1.54
C THR A 192 9.94 -2.77 -3.01
N THR A 193 10.06 -1.60 -3.66
CA THR A 193 10.46 -1.53 -5.08
C THR A 193 11.86 -2.13 -5.32
N SER A 194 12.80 -1.92 -4.39
CA SER A 194 14.12 -2.56 -4.47
C SER A 194 14.04 -4.08 -4.33
N ASN A 195 13.24 -4.59 -3.39
CA ASN A 195 13.06 -6.02 -3.20
C ASN A 195 12.38 -6.70 -4.40
N ILE A 196 11.37 -6.06 -5.01
CA ILE A 196 10.74 -6.55 -6.25
C ILE A 196 11.79 -6.79 -7.34
N MET A 197 12.79 -5.91 -7.43
CA MET A 197 13.86 -6.05 -8.41
C MET A 197 14.85 -7.16 -8.05
N HIS A 198 15.30 -7.23 -6.79
CA HIS A 198 16.45 -8.06 -6.39
C HIS A 198 16.09 -9.41 -5.80
N HIS A 199 14.87 -9.59 -5.30
CA HIS A 199 14.49 -10.77 -4.52
C HIS A 199 13.26 -11.51 -5.03
N TYR A 200 12.41 -10.90 -5.86
CA TYR A 200 11.24 -11.56 -6.43
C TYR A 200 11.59 -12.37 -7.67
N HIS A 201 10.89 -13.49 -7.86
CA HIS A 201 10.98 -14.28 -9.08
C HIS A 201 10.06 -13.70 -10.17
N PRO A 202 10.41 -13.76 -11.47
CA PRO A 202 9.60 -13.22 -12.58
C PRO A 202 8.15 -13.72 -12.67
N LYS A 203 7.80 -14.80 -11.95
CA LYS A 203 6.43 -15.33 -11.90
C LYS A 203 5.55 -14.67 -10.84
N GLN A 204 6.13 -13.98 -9.86
CA GLN A 204 5.43 -13.40 -8.70
C GLN A 204 4.86 -12.00 -8.97
N HIS A 205 4.47 -11.72 -10.21
CA HIS A 205 4.09 -10.37 -10.67
C HIS A 205 2.77 -9.82 -10.11
N VAL A 206 1.93 -10.67 -9.50
CA VAL A 206 0.70 -10.25 -8.80
C VAL A 206 0.99 -9.99 -7.30
N ALA A 207 2.00 -10.65 -6.74
CA ALA A 207 2.42 -10.52 -5.35
C ALA A 207 3.43 -9.38 -5.13
N ALA A 208 4.23 -9.09 -6.17
CA ALA A 208 5.12 -7.94 -6.26
C ALA A 208 4.32 -6.64 -6.32
#